data_AF-A0A2W1AGK0-F1
#
_entry.id   AF-A0A2W1AGK0-F1
#
_cell.length_a   1.000
_cell.length_b   1.000
_cell.length_c   1.000
_cell.angle_alpha   90.00
_cell.angle_beta   90.00
_cell.angle_gamma   90.00
#
_symmetry.space_group_name_H-M   'P 1'
#
loop_
_entity.id
_entity.type
_entity.pdbx_description
1 polymer ?
#
loop_
_entity_poly.entity_id
_entity_poly.type
_entity_poly.pdbx_seq_one_letter_code
_entity_poly.pdbx_strand_id
1 'polypeptide(L)'
;MTDEVRPERPIGEGPAAEPTAAPPELNAVEEVTAADRMEASQKNVDKMWKFARKFADKSGSFLHPQEEITEFLVIGLAKHIDDLGKPLCPCNFYDDKEKEVATSNFWICPCEEMQKWKYCH
;
A
#
# COMPACT_ATOMS: atom_id res chain seq x y z
N MET A 1 -4.47 -10.13 42.24
CA MET A 1 -3.69 -9.41 41.21
C MET A 1 -2.28 -9.96 41.28
N THR A 2 -2.05 -11.11 40.65
CA THR A 2 -0.70 -11.64 40.46
C THR A 2 -0.39 -11.38 39.00
N ASP A 3 0.44 -10.37 38.74
CA ASP A 3 1.04 -10.11 37.45
C ASP A 3 1.91 -11.31 37.07
N GLU A 4 1.38 -12.22 36.27
CA GLU A 4 2.19 -13.21 35.57
C GLU A 4 2.96 -12.49 34.46
N VAL A 5 4.19 -12.11 34.78
CA VAL A 5 5.18 -11.60 33.83
C VAL A 5 5.39 -12.67 32.76
N ARG A 6 4.95 -12.38 31.52
CA ARG A 6 5.19 -13.22 30.36
C ARG A 6 6.70 -13.38 30.15
N PRO A 7 7.26 -14.60 30.08
CA PRO A 7 8.69 -14.77 29.89
C PRO A 7 9.10 -14.25 28.51
N GLU A 8 10.15 -13.42 28.50
CA GLU A 8 10.86 -12.98 27.30
C GLU A 8 11.35 -14.21 26.51
N ARG A 9 10.96 -14.34 25.24
CA ARG A 9 11.55 -15.36 24.36
C ARG A 9 12.96 -14.90 23.97
N PRO A 10 13.98 -15.77 24.05
CA PRO A 10 15.31 -15.41 23.56
C PRO A 10 15.25 -15.13 22.07
N ILE A 11 15.81 -14.00 21.66
CA ILE A 11 15.99 -13.62 20.27
C ILE A 11 17.02 -14.59 19.70
N GLY A 12 16.57 -15.56 18.93
CA GLY A 12 17.47 -16.45 18.19
C GLY A 12 18.28 -15.62 17.19
N GLU A 13 19.58 -15.86 17.12
CA GLU A 13 20.43 -15.32 16.06
C GLU A 13 19.90 -15.85 14.72
N GLY A 14 19.35 -14.93 13.92
CA GLY A 14 18.98 -15.21 12.54
C GLY A 14 20.22 -15.59 11.72
N PRO A 15 20.05 -16.33 10.61
CA PRO A 15 21.18 -16.74 9.78
C PRO A 15 21.96 -15.52 9.29
N ALA A 16 23.30 -15.66 9.27
CA ALA A 16 24.21 -14.64 8.77
C ALA A 16 23.78 -14.19 7.36
N ALA A 17 23.55 -12.89 7.20
CA ALA A 17 23.25 -12.29 5.91
C ALA A 17 24.38 -12.60 4.92
N GLU A 18 24.03 -13.18 3.78
CA GLU A 18 24.92 -13.32 2.62
C GLU A 18 25.35 -11.93 2.12
N PRO A 19 26.52 -11.78 1.47
CA PRO A 19 27.05 -10.47 1.12
C PRO A 19 26.32 -9.92 -0.12
N THR A 20 25.24 -9.17 0.10
CA THR A 20 24.58 -8.42 -0.96
C THR A 20 25.31 -7.10 -1.21
N ALA A 21 25.29 -6.68 -2.47
CA ALA A 21 25.96 -5.52 -3.05
C ALA A 21 25.89 -4.23 -2.21
N ALA A 22 26.81 -3.30 -2.52
CA ALA A 22 26.98 -2.01 -1.88
C ALA A 22 25.64 -1.34 -1.50
N PRO A 23 25.55 -0.73 -0.29
CA PRO A 23 24.31 -0.12 0.17
C PRO A 23 23.85 0.92 -0.86
N PRO A 24 22.57 0.90 -1.28
CA PRO A 24 22.04 1.96 -2.13
C PRO A 24 22.27 3.31 -1.44
N GLU A 25 22.58 4.35 -2.23
CA GLU A 25 22.64 5.71 -1.69
C GLU A 25 21.35 5.99 -0.94
N LEU A 26 21.48 6.40 0.33
CA LEU A 26 20.45 6.42 1.37
C LEU A 26 19.19 7.26 1.03
N ASN A 27 19.13 7.88 -0.15
CA ASN A 27 18.10 8.82 -0.58
C ASN A 27 17.53 8.55 -1.99
N ALA A 28 17.89 7.45 -2.66
CA ALA A 28 17.25 7.08 -3.93
C ALA A 28 15.94 6.34 -3.63
N VAL A 29 14.83 6.88 -4.13
CA VAL A 29 13.53 6.20 -4.10
C VAL A 29 13.63 5.06 -5.09
N GLU A 30 13.25 3.85 -4.68
CA GLU A 30 13.26 2.68 -5.55
C GLU A 30 12.39 2.96 -6.79
N GLU A 31 12.97 2.78 -7.98
CA GLU A 31 12.23 2.93 -9.23
C GLU A 31 11.19 1.82 -9.36
N VAL A 32 10.01 2.12 -9.92
CA VAL A 32 8.99 1.12 -10.19
C VAL A 32 9.42 0.23 -11.36
N THR A 33 9.69 -1.04 -11.07
CA THR A 33 10.20 -2.00 -12.05
C THR A 33 9.10 -2.49 -12.99
N ALA A 34 9.51 -3.18 -14.06
CA ALA A 34 8.57 -3.85 -14.95
C ALA A 34 7.80 -4.97 -14.24
N ALA A 35 8.42 -5.64 -13.26
CA ALA A 35 7.78 -6.69 -12.49
C ALA A 35 6.62 -6.14 -11.64
N ASP A 36 6.84 -5.00 -10.98
CA ASP A 36 5.80 -4.33 -10.18
C ASP A 36 4.58 -3.97 -11.04
N ARG A 37 4.82 -3.41 -12.23
CA ARG A 37 3.76 -3.04 -13.18
C ARG A 37 2.96 -4.24 -13.70
N MET A 38 3.53 -5.45 -13.61
CA MET A 38 2.87 -6.69 -14.02
C MET A 38 2.06 -7.35 -12.90
N GLU A 39 2.11 -6.86 -11.66
CA GLU A 39 1.33 -7.41 -10.55
C GLU A 39 -0.18 -7.19 -10.66
N ALA A 40 -0.60 -6.24 -11.51
CA ALA A 40 -1.99 -5.90 -11.76
C ALA A 40 -2.27 -5.82 -13.26
N SER A 41 -3.54 -5.97 -13.64
CA SER A 41 -3.96 -5.83 -15.03
C SER A 41 -3.83 -4.38 -15.50
N GLN A 42 -3.26 -4.18 -16.71
CA GLN A 42 -3.10 -2.84 -17.30
C GLN A 42 -4.41 -2.05 -17.32
N LYS A 43 -5.53 -2.72 -17.56
CA LYS A 43 -6.88 -2.13 -17.53
C LYS A 43 -7.18 -1.47 -16.18
N ASN A 44 -6.88 -2.14 -15.07
CA ASN A 44 -7.15 -1.60 -13.74
C ASN A 44 -6.10 -0.59 -13.30
N VAL A 45 -4.84 -0.73 -13.73
CA VAL A 45 -3.80 0.30 -13.56
C VAL A 45 -4.23 1.61 -14.23
N ASP A 46 -4.64 1.57 -15.50
CA ASP A 46 -5.12 2.75 -16.23
C ASP A 46 -6.36 3.39 -15.57
N LYS A 47 -7.26 2.54 -15.05
CA LYS A 47 -8.44 2.98 -14.31
C LYS A 47 -8.03 3.71 -13.03
N MET A 48 -7.06 3.18 -12.28
CA MET A 48 -6.62 3.76 -11.01
C MET A 48 -5.79 5.03 -11.21
N TRP A 49 -5.01 5.14 -12.28
CA TRP A 49 -4.39 6.41 -12.67
C TRP A 49 -5.41 7.51 -12.98
N LYS A 50 -6.45 7.19 -13.76
CA LYS A 50 -7.55 8.12 -14.06
C LYS A 50 -8.28 8.53 -12.77
N PHE A 51 -8.52 7.57 -11.88
CA PHE A 51 -9.15 7.83 -10.59
C PHE A 51 -8.30 8.76 -9.73
N ALA A 52 -7.01 8.46 -9.53
CA ALA A 52 -6.13 9.23 -8.65
C ALA A 52 -6.03 10.69 -9.08
N ARG A 53 -5.79 10.94 -10.38
CA ARG A 53 -5.72 12.29 -10.95
C ARG A 53 -7.05 13.04 -10.78
N LYS A 54 -8.15 12.41 -11.20
CA LYS A 54 -9.49 13.02 -11.09
C LYS A 54 -9.89 13.30 -9.64
N PHE A 55 -9.54 12.41 -8.72
CA PHE A 55 -9.87 12.59 -7.32
C PHE A 55 -9.06 13.73 -6.72
N ALA A 56 -7.75 13.79 -6.99
CA ALA A 56 -6.88 14.89 -6.56
C ALA A 56 -7.44 16.26 -7.01
N ASP A 57 -7.78 16.40 -8.29
CA ASP A 57 -8.41 17.60 -8.83
C ASP A 57 -9.73 17.95 -8.11
N LYS A 58 -10.58 16.94 -7.86
CA LYS A 58 -11.88 17.12 -7.21
C LYS A 58 -11.74 17.47 -5.71
N SER A 59 -10.78 16.88 -5.01
CA SER A 59 -10.57 17.10 -3.58
C SER A 59 -9.73 18.34 -3.27
N GLY A 60 -9.11 18.96 -4.29
CA GLY A 60 -8.16 20.06 -4.11
C GLY A 60 -6.85 19.59 -3.47
N SER A 61 -6.53 18.29 -3.58
CA SER A 61 -5.27 17.72 -3.13
C SER A 61 -4.33 17.50 -4.31
N PHE A 62 -3.09 17.12 -4.03
CA PHE A 62 -2.07 16.86 -5.03
C PHE A 62 -1.57 15.42 -4.89
N LEU A 63 -1.11 14.84 -6.01
CA LEU A 63 -0.36 13.59 -5.98
C LEU A 63 1.03 13.84 -5.39
N HIS A 64 1.71 12.77 -4.97
CA HIS A 64 3.04 12.90 -4.39
C HIS A 64 4.03 13.48 -5.43
N PRO A 65 4.97 14.37 -5.04
CA PRO A 65 5.92 14.98 -5.99
C PRO A 65 6.84 13.98 -6.71
N GLN A 66 7.10 12.84 -6.08
CA GLN A 66 7.78 11.69 -6.70
C GLN A 66 6.71 10.76 -7.27
N GLU A 67 6.73 10.58 -8.60
CA GLU A 67 5.69 9.86 -9.34
C GLU A 67 5.69 8.37 -9.00
N GLU A 68 6.85 7.80 -8.69
CA GLU A 68 7.08 6.41 -8.32
C GLU A 68 6.25 6.00 -7.11
N ILE A 69 6.16 6.87 -6.09
CA ILE A 69 5.33 6.64 -4.90
C ILE A 69 3.86 6.55 -5.28
N THR A 70 3.39 7.49 -6.13
CA THR A 70 2.00 7.46 -6.60
C THR A 70 1.73 6.20 -7.43
N GLU A 71 2.71 5.77 -8.21
CA GLU A 71 2.59 4.61 -9.08
C GLU A 71 2.50 3.29 -8.31
N PHE A 72 3.34 3.09 -7.28
CA PHE A 72 3.20 1.92 -6.39
C PHE A 72 1.81 1.84 -5.76
N LEU A 73 1.24 2.98 -5.35
CA LEU A 73 -0.14 3.03 -4.82
C LEU A 73 -1.17 2.65 -5.89
N VAL A 74 -1.01 3.17 -7.11
CA VAL A 74 -1.91 2.87 -8.23
C VAL A 74 -1.88 1.37 -8.57
N ILE A 75 -0.68 0.77 -8.61
CA ILE A 75 -0.50 -0.67 -8.84
C ILE A 75 -1.16 -1.48 -7.73
N GLY A 76 -0.90 -1.16 -6.46
CA GLY A 76 -1.50 -1.86 -5.32
C GLY A 76 -3.03 -1.77 -5.28
N LEU A 77 -3.59 -0.59 -5.59
CA LEU A 77 -5.04 -0.40 -5.70
C LEU A 77 -5.63 -1.20 -6.88
N ALA A 78 -4.95 -1.22 -8.02
CA ALA A 78 -5.36 -1.99 -9.18
C ALA A 78 -5.34 -3.49 -8.90
N LYS A 79 -4.28 -3.98 -8.25
CA LYS A 79 -4.14 -5.36 -7.80
C LYS A 79 -5.30 -5.78 -6.89
N HIS A 80 -5.68 -4.95 -5.92
CA HIS A 80 -6.84 -5.25 -5.08
C HIS A 80 -8.17 -5.23 -5.86
N ILE A 81 -8.30 -4.48 -6.95
CA ILE A 81 -9.46 -4.62 -7.83
C ILE A 81 -9.43 -5.98 -8.55
N ASP A 82 -8.28 -6.42 -9.06
CA ASP A 82 -8.16 -7.72 -9.72
C ASP A 82 -8.48 -8.88 -8.76
N ASP A 83 -7.94 -8.83 -7.55
CA ASP A 83 -8.03 -9.91 -6.56
C ASP A 83 -9.36 -9.89 -5.78
N LEU A 84 -9.82 -8.71 -5.35
CA LEU A 84 -10.92 -8.54 -4.39
C LEU A 84 -12.15 -7.84 -5.01
N GLY A 85 -12.06 -7.37 -6.25
CA GLY A 85 -13.14 -6.63 -6.93
C GLY A 85 -13.30 -5.17 -6.48
N LYS A 86 -12.57 -4.71 -5.45
CA LYS A 86 -12.60 -3.32 -4.95
C LYS A 86 -11.19 -2.78 -4.66
N PRO A 87 -10.94 -1.47 -4.81
CA PRO A 87 -9.63 -0.86 -4.55
C PRO A 87 -9.40 -0.66 -3.04
N LEU A 88 -9.23 -1.75 -2.30
CA LEU A 88 -8.85 -1.70 -0.88
C LEU A 88 -7.50 -0.98 -0.73
N CYS A 89 -7.34 -0.12 0.29
CA CYS A 89 -6.11 0.65 0.48
C CYS A 89 -4.87 -0.27 0.61
N PRO A 90 -3.83 -0.12 -0.23
CA PRO A 90 -2.67 -1.01 -0.21
C PRO A 90 -1.68 -0.71 0.93
N CYS A 91 -1.81 0.45 1.59
CA CYS A 91 -0.89 0.90 2.64
C CYS A 91 -1.26 0.43 4.05
N ASN A 92 -2.31 -0.37 4.19
CA ASN A 92 -2.76 -0.87 5.49
C ASN A 92 -2.59 -2.39 5.57
N PHE A 93 -2.45 -2.89 6.79
CA PHE A 93 -2.43 -4.32 7.08
C PHE A 93 -3.84 -4.79 7.43
N TYR A 94 -4.25 -5.91 6.84
CA TYR A 94 -5.54 -6.53 7.09
C TYR A 94 -5.32 -7.98 7.48
N ASP A 95 -6.01 -8.45 8.51
CA ASP A 95 -5.99 -9.87 8.87
C ASP A 95 -6.60 -10.75 7.77
N ASP A 96 -7.69 -10.27 7.15
CA ASP A 96 -8.43 -10.93 6.07
C ASP A 96 -8.99 -9.84 5.13
N LYS A 97 -8.45 -9.76 3.91
CA LYS A 97 -8.78 -8.70 2.95
C LYS A 97 -10.18 -8.90 2.36
N GLU A 98 -10.56 -10.14 2.08
CA GLU A 98 -11.85 -10.51 1.52
C GLU A 98 -12.98 -10.14 2.48
N LYS A 99 -12.79 -10.46 3.78
CA LYS A 99 -13.74 -10.09 4.83
C LYS A 99 -13.84 -8.58 5.00
N GLU A 100 -12.72 -7.85 4.98
CA GLU A 100 -12.73 -6.38 5.08
C GLU A 100 -13.57 -5.76 3.96
N VAL A 101 -13.31 -6.16 2.71
CA VAL A 101 -14.02 -5.68 1.51
C VAL A 101 -15.52 -6.02 1.52
N ALA A 102 -15.90 -7.16 2.12
CA ALA A 102 -17.27 -7.62 2.21
C ALA A 102 -18.07 -6.92 3.32
N THR A 103 -17.42 -6.56 4.43
CA THR A 103 -18.10 -6.03 5.62
C THR A 103 -18.11 -4.52 5.71
N SER A 104 -17.16 -3.83 5.07
CA SER A 104 -16.94 -2.41 5.24
C SER A 104 -16.53 -1.75 3.93
N ASN A 105 -16.78 -0.44 3.83
CA ASN A 105 -16.19 0.41 2.79
C ASN A 105 -15.16 1.39 3.38
N PHE A 106 -14.82 1.27 4.67
CA PHE A 106 -13.98 2.23 5.39
C PHE A 106 -12.62 2.41 4.71
N TRP A 107 -11.98 1.31 4.32
CA TRP A 107 -10.66 1.31 3.66
C TRP A 107 -10.71 1.21 2.13
N ILE A 108 -11.89 1.28 1.51
CA ILE A 108 -12.01 1.26 0.04
C ILE A 108 -11.69 2.64 -0.49
N CYS A 109 -10.70 2.74 -1.39
CA CYS A 109 -10.23 4.00 -1.91
C CYS A 109 -11.30 4.74 -2.75
N PRO A 110 -11.59 6.02 -2.47
CA PRO A 110 -10.99 6.87 -1.44
C PRO A 110 -11.55 6.50 -0.05
N CYS A 111 -10.69 6.16 0.90
CA CYS A 111 -11.12 5.69 2.23
C CYS A 111 -11.86 6.79 3.02
N GLU A 112 -12.53 6.40 4.10
CA GLU A 112 -13.32 7.31 4.92
C GLU A 112 -12.50 8.49 5.46
N GLU A 113 -11.24 8.24 5.84
CA GLU A 113 -10.32 9.26 6.34
C GLU A 113 -9.98 10.29 5.25
N MET A 114 -9.69 9.83 4.04
CA MET A 114 -9.42 10.71 2.90
C MET A 114 -10.67 11.51 2.53
N GLN A 115 -11.86 10.91 2.62
CA GLN A 115 -13.11 11.62 2.33
C GLN A 115 -13.40 12.71 3.37
N LYS A 116 -13.29 12.40 4.67
CA LYS A 116 -13.65 13.30 5.77
C LYS A 116 -12.60 14.34 6.10
N TRP A 117 -11.33 13.96 6.12
CA TRP A 117 -10.24 14.77 6.68
C TRP A 117 -9.12 15.07 5.67
N LYS A 118 -9.23 14.58 4.44
CA LYS A 118 -8.16 14.68 3.42
C LYS A 118 -6.84 14.07 3.90
N TYR A 119 -6.95 13.05 4.74
CA TYR A 119 -5.82 12.28 5.23
C TYR A 119 -5.70 10.98 4.42
N CYS A 120 -4.63 10.89 3.64
CA CYS A 120 -4.17 9.65 3.00
C CYS A 120 -2.85 9.29 3.67
N HIS A 121 -2.76 8.08 4.24
CA HIS A 121 -1.53 7.55 4.82
C HIS A 121 -0.42 7.48 3.78
#